data_AF-A0A916JZ37-F1
#
_entry.id   AF-A0A916JZ37-F1
#
_cell.length_a   1.000
_cell.length_b   1.000
_cell.length_c   1.000
_cell.angle_alpha   90.00
_cell.angle_beta   90.00
_cell.angle_gamma   90.00
#
_symmetry.space_group_name_H-M   'P 1'
#
loop_
_entity.id
_entity.type
_entity.pdbx_description
1 polymer ?
#
loop_
_entity_poly.entity_id
_entity_poly.type
_entity_poly.pdbx_seq_one_letter_code
_entity_poly.pdbx_strand_id
1 'polypeptide(L)'
;MLQNLSGMHLAVIVFMVVLLFGAPKLPVLAKSLGRSLRILKQEAAGETAAPERIADPAVPFAAQPAARDAAERPAVAGDTDLR
;
A
#
# COMPACT_ATOMS: atom_id res chain seq x y z
N MET A 1 -11.97 14.71 -32.30
CA MET A 1 -10.63 14.10 -32.48
C MET A 1 -10.16 13.33 -31.23
N LEU A 2 -11.05 12.81 -30.37
CA LEU A 2 -10.68 12.08 -29.13
C LEU A 2 -11.17 10.61 -29.13
N GLN A 3 -11.75 10.14 -30.24
CA GLN A 3 -12.43 8.85 -30.32
C GLN A 3 -11.50 7.65 -30.55
N ASN A 4 -10.18 7.84 -30.53
CA ASN A 4 -9.22 6.76 -30.77
C ASN A 4 -8.51 6.24 -29.51
N LEU A 5 -8.92 6.68 -28.32
CA LEU A 5 -8.57 5.98 -27.07
C LEU A 5 -9.53 4.80 -26.89
N SER A 6 -9.53 3.89 -27.86
CA SER A 6 -10.26 2.63 -27.73
C SER A 6 -9.72 1.93 -26.48
N GLY A 7 -10.59 1.44 -25.60
CA GLY A 7 -10.19 0.83 -24.32
C GLY A 7 -9.12 -0.28 -24.46
N MET A 8 -8.98 -0.83 -25.67
CA MET A 8 -7.91 -1.76 -26.03
C MET A 8 -6.50 -1.14 -25.94
N HIS A 9 -6.31 0.12 -26.33
CA HIS A 9 -5.02 0.81 -26.18
C HIS A 9 -4.62 0.96 -24.70
N LEU A 10 -5.58 1.32 -23.83
CA LEU A 10 -5.32 1.43 -22.40
C LEU A 10 -4.95 0.07 -21.80
N ALA A 11 -5.65 -1.00 -22.21
CA ALA A 11 -5.33 -2.37 -21.79
C ALA A 11 -3.90 -2.77 -22.20
N VAL A 12 -3.46 -2.46 -23.42
CA VAL A 12 -2.09 -2.75 -23.90
C VAL A 12 -1.04 -1.97 -23.09
N ILE A 13 -1.28 -0.71 -22.78
CA ILE A 13 -0.36 0.10 -21.96
C ILE A 13 -0.27 -0.48 -20.55
N VAL A 14 -1.41 -0.76 -19.91
CA VAL A 14 -1.45 -1.37 -18.58
C VAL A 14 -0.71 -2.71 -18.60
N PHE A 15 -0.90 -3.52 -19.64
CA PHE A 15 -0.20 -4.78 -19.81
C PHE A 15 1.32 -4.59 -19.83
N MET A 16 1.84 -3.65 -20.63
CA MET A 16 3.28 -3.32 -20.62
C MET A 16 3.78 -2.86 -19.25
N VAL A 17 3.02 -2.05 -18.52
CA VAL A 17 3.42 -1.61 -17.18
C VAL A 17 3.41 -2.79 -16.19
N VAL A 18 2.44 -3.70 -16.27
CA VAL A 18 2.41 -4.94 -15.46
C VAL A 18 3.62 -5.81 -15.77
N LEU A 19 4.01 -5.95 -17.04
CA LEU A 19 5.19 -6.71 -17.47
C LEU A 19 6.49 -6.12 -16.91
N LEU A 20 6.64 -4.80 -16.91
CA LEU A 20 7.85 -4.11 -16.45
C LEU A 20 7.94 -4.04 -14.91
N PHE A 21 6.84 -3.73 -14.24
CA PHE A 21 6.82 -3.48 -12.78
C PHE A 21 6.36 -4.70 -11.97
N GLY A 22 5.62 -5.63 -12.57
CA GLY A 22 4.98 -6.75 -11.90
C GLY A 22 3.61 -6.42 -11.31
N ALA A 23 2.71 -7.42 -11.29
CA ALA A 23 1.34 -7.30 -10.78
C ALA A 23 1.21 -6.70 -9.36
N PRO A 24 2.06 -7.04 -8.36
CA PRO A 24 1.89 -6.48 -7.01
C PRO A 24 2.42 -5.06 -6.85
N LYS A 25 3.25 -4.54 -7.76
CA LYS A 25 3.90 -3.22 -7.62
C LYS A 25 3.01 -2.08 -8.13
N LEU A 26 2.23 -2.31 -9.17
CA LEU A 26 1.22 -1.37 -9.67
C LEU A 26 0.23 -0.85 -8.60
N PRO A 27 -0.45 -1.72 -7.83
CA PRO A 27 -1.41 -1.26 -6.81
C PRO A 27 -0.72 -0.56 -5.64
N VAL A 28 0.53 -0.94 -5.31
CA VAL A 28 1.30 -0.28 -4.25
C VAL A 28 1.67 1.15 -4.66
N LEU A 29 2.14 1.35 -5.89
CA LEU A 29 2.46 2.67 -6.43
C LEU A 29 1.20 3.55 -6.57
N ALA A 30 0.08 2.97 -7.02
CA ALA A 30 -1.18 3.69 -7.10
C ALA A 30 -1.68 4.15 -5.71
N LYS A 31 -1.54 3.30 -4.68
CA LYS A 31 -1.91 3.65 -3.29
C LYS A 31 -1.03 4.77 -2.71
N SER A 32 0.27 4.77 -2.97
CA SER A 32 1.16 5.82 -2.45
C SER A 32 0.93 7.16 -3.16
N LEU A 33 0.81 7.16 -4.48
CA LEU A 33 0.52 8.36 -5.28
C LEU A 33 -0.88 8.92 -4.97
N GLY A 34 -1.88 8.05 -4.85
CA GLY A 34 -3.24 8.44 -4.51
C GLY A 34 -3.35 9.08 -3.12
N ARG A 35 -2.54 8.63 -2.15
CA ARG A 35 -2.51 9.21 -0.80
C ARG A 35 -1.93 10.64 -0.82
N SER A 36 -0.86 10.89 -1.59
CA SER A 36 -0.31 12.24 -1.77
C SER A 36 -1.29 13.19 -2.47
N LEU A 37 -1.94 12.74 -3.55
CA LEU A 37 -2.94 13.53 -4.25
C LEU A 37 -4.19 13.79 -3.39
N ARG A 38 -4.56 12.85 -2.53
CA ARG A 38 -5.69 13.02 -1.61
C ARG A 38 -5.42 14.12 -0.59
N ILE A 39 -4.22 14.17 -0.02
CA ILE A 39 -3.83 15.22 0.93
C ILE A 39 -3.85 16.57 0.22
N LEU A 40 -3.21 16.66 -0.95
CA LEU A 40 -3.23 17.88 -1.77
C LEU A 40 -4.65 18.30 -2.14
N LYS A 41 -5.52 17.35 -2.47
CA LYS A 41 -6.93 17.64 -2.76
C LYS A 41 -7.72 18.05 -1.53
N GLN A 42 -7.41 17.52 -0.35
CA GLN A 42 -8.06 17.93 0.91
C GLN A 42 -7.65 19.34 1.32
N GLU A 43 -6.38 19.69 1.14
CA GLU A 43 -5.88 21.04 1.41
C GLU A 43 -6.36 22.05 0.34
N ALA A 44 -6.40 21.66 -0.93
CA ALA A 44 -6.89 22.51 -2.01
C ALA A 44 -8.42 22.63 -2.09
N ALA A 45 -9.18 21.64 -1.62
CA ALA A 45 -10.65 21.65 -1.63
C ALA A 45 -11.27 22.25 -0.36
N GLY A 46 -10.53 23.10 0.36
CA GLY A 46 -11.05 23.87 1.49
C GLY A 46 -12.45 24.42 1.22
N GLU A 47 -13.38 24.08 2.12
CA GLU A 47 -14.75 24.59 2.26
C GLU A 47 -15.90 24.04 1.38
N THR A 48 -15.76 23.09 0.44
CA THR A 48 -16.96 22.64 -0.33
C THR A 48 -17.12 21.14 -0.68
N ALA A 49 -16.26 20.21 -0.25
CA ALA A 49 -16.50 18.79 -0.59
C ALA A 49 -16.36 17.82 0.59
N ALA A 50 -17.50 17.24 1.02
CA ALA A 50 -17.54 16.09 1.91
C ALA A 50 -16.86 14.88 1.23
N PRO A 51 -16.07 14.07 1.97
CA PRO A 51 -15.24 13.03 1.36
C PRO A 51 -16.08 11.80 0.97
N GLU A 52 -16.19 11.53 -0.32
CA GLU A 52 -16.60 10.22 -0.83
C GLU A 52 -15.49 9.21 -0.47
N ARG A 53 -15.78 8.33 0.51
CA ARG A 53 -14.87 7.26 0.91
C ARG A 53 -14.75 6.26 -0.23
N ILE A 54 -13.73 6.40 -1.05
CA ILE A 54 -13.22 5.30 -1.84
C ILE A 54 -12.73 4.25 -0.84
N ALA A 55 -13.46 3.13 -0.75
CA ALA A 55 -13.17 2.04 0.16
C ALA A 55 -11.78 1.48 -0.14
N ASP A 56 -10.91 1.46 0.87
CA ASP A 56 -9.64 0.74 0.81
C ASP A 56 -9.93 -0.76 0.62
N PRO A 57 -9.51 -1.40 -0.49
CA PRO A 57 -9.57 -2.85 -0.57
C PRO A 57 -8.58 -3.40 0.45
N ALA A 58 -9.13 -4.17 1.39
CA ALA A 58 -8.46 -4.83 2.50
C ALA A 58 -7.11 -5.42 2.10
N VAL A 59 -6.07 -5.04 2.84
CA VAL A 59 -4.73 -5.60 2.73
C VAL A 59 -4.70 -6.94 3.46
N PRO A 60 -4.17 -7.99 2.81
CA PRO A 60 -3.22 -8.84 3.51
C PRO A 60 -1.87 -8.70 2.77
N PHE A 61 -1.19 -7.59 3.01
CA PHE A 61 0.25 -7.49 2.78
C PHE A 61 0.91 -6.96 4.05
N ALA A 62 0.63 -7.63 5.16
CA ALA A 62 1.64 -7.82 6.17
C ALA A 62 2.15 -9.25 5.95
N ALA A 63 3.22 -9.40 5.16
CA ALA A 63 4.16 -10.47 5.47
C ALA A 63 4.64 -10.18 6.90
N GLN A 64 4.03 -10.89 7.84
CA GLN A 64 4.26 -10.75 9.27
C GLN A 64 5.77 -10.96 9.51
N PRO A 65 6.49 -10.03 10.17
CA PRO A 65 7.85 -10.28 10.59
C PRO A 65 7.83 -11.22 11.81
N ALA A 66 7.43 -12.48 11.60
CA ALA A 66 7.38 -13.52 12.62
C ALA A 66 8.76 -14.17 12.87
N ALA A 67 9.86 -13.43 12.72
CA ALA A 67 11.21 -13.98 12.82
C ALA A 67 12.23 -13.12 13.59
N ARG A 68 11.84 -12.00 14.21
CA ARG A 68 12.80 -11.19 15.00
C ARG A 68 12.51 -11.05 16.49
N ASP A 69 11.35 -11.45 16.97
CA ASP A 69 11.05 -11.43 18.42
C ASP A 69 11.53 -12.70 19.17
N ALA A 70 12.14 -13.66 18.47
CA ALA A 70 12.70 -14.87 19.10
C ALA A 70 14.17 -14.73 19.57
N ALA A 71 14.85 -13.62 19.24
CA ALA A 71 16.26 -13.41 19.58
C ALA A 71 16.49 -12.46 20.78
N GLU A 72 15.42 -11.90 21.37
CA GLU A 72 15.52 -10.93 22.46
C GLU A 72 14.79 -11.41 23.72
N ARG A 73 15.13 -12.62 24.19
CA ARG A 73 14.98 -12.96 25.61
C ARG A 73 16.31 -12.72 26.30
N PRO A 74 16.47 -11.62 27.06
CA PRO A 74 17.48 -11.61 28.11
C PRO A 74 17.05 -12.69 29.12
N ALA A 75 17.81 -13.78 29.19
CA ALA A 75 17.66 -14.79 30.24
C ALA A 75 18.13 -14.19 31.57
N VAL A 76 17.26 -13.40 32.19
CA VAL A 76 17.35 -12.98 33.59
C VAL A 76 16.02 -13.33 34.25
N ALA A 77 15.95 -14.52 34.83
CA ALA A 77 14.95 -14.90 35.81
C ALA A 77 15.50 -16.10 36.59
N GLY A 78 15.66 -15.90 37.89
CA GLY A 78 16.58 -16.62 38.76
C GLY A 78 16.30 -18.09 38.97
N ASP A 79 17.39 -18.84 39.13
CA ASP A 79 17.45 -20.10 39.87
C ASP A 79 18.90 -20.36 40.27
N THR A 80 19.43 -19.60 41.23
CA THR A 80 20.71 -19.89 41.90
C THR A 80 20.74 -19.19 43.27
N ASP A 81 19.80 -19.52 44.15
CA ASP A 81 19.97 -19.24 45.59
C ASP A 81 18.97 -20.06 46.41
N LEU A 82 19.14 -21.40 46.44
CA LEU A 82 18.68 -22.26 47.53
C LEU A 82 19.31 -23.66 47.42
N ARG A 83 20.59 -23.81 47.77
CA ARG A 83 21.19 -25.10 48.14
C ARG A 83 22.48 -24.96 48.92
#